data_AF-A0A0P0NWJ5-F1
#
_entry.id   AF-A0A0P0NWJ5-F1
#
_cell.length_a   1.000
_cell.length_b   1.000
_cell.length_c   1.000
_cell.angle_alpha   90.00
_cell.angle_beta   90.00
_cell.angle_gamma   90.00
#
_symmetry.space_group_name_H-M   'P 1'
#
loop_
_entity.id
_entity.type
_entity.pdbx_description
1 polymer ?
#
loop_
_entity_poly.entity_id
_entity_poly.type
_entity_poly.pdbx_seq_one_letter_code
_entity_poly.pdbx_strand_id
1 'polypeptide(L)'
;MKRIDAARAGAQKLMRAEAAIDAALRETAELVGLLPTLRLQANLSAVIGQAAVDDLGETLAHILSARRAIVRAHGGLQTVREQIGCRTASVGEMDKPPEIPRTGGFHALEGGRAA
;
A
#
# COMPACT_ATOMS: atom_id res chain seq x y z
N MET A 1 -30.20 -3.81 9.67
CA MET A 1 -29.00 -3.73 8.80
C MET A 1 -28.79 -5.08 8.15
N LYS A 2 -28.64 -5.18 6.82
CA LYS A 2 -28.37 -6.47 6.17
C LYS A 2 -26.88 -6.82 6.32
N ARG A 3 -26.53 -8.10 6.31
CA ARG A 3 -25.13 -8.57 6.46
C ARG A 3 -24.20 -7.96 5.42
N ILE A 4 -24.70 -7.78 4.19
CA ILE A 4 -23.96 -7.14 3.10
C ILE A 4 -23.65 -5.66 3.34
N ASP A 5 -24.57 -4.93 4.00
CA ASP A 5 -24.37 -3.52 4.34
C ASP A 5 -23.26 -3.37 5.38
N ALA A 6 -23.24 -4.27 6.38
CA ALA A 6 -22.20 -4.32 7.40
C ALA A 6 -20.82 -4.64 6.80
N ALA A 7 -20.75 -5.63 5.91
CA ALA A 7 -19.53 -6.00 5.21
C ALA A 7 -18.98 -4.84 4.37
N ARG A 8 -19.86 -4.13 3.64
CA ARG A 8 -19.49 -2.96 2.83
C ARG A 8 -18.99 -1.80 3.69
N ALA A 9 -19.69 -1.49 4.78
CA ALA A 9 -19.28 -0.44 5.70
C ALA A 9 -17.92 -0.76 6.35
N GLY A 10 -17.71 -2.02 6.75
CA GLY A 10 -16.44 -2.50 7.29
C GLY A 10 -15.29 -2.36 6.29
N ALA A 11 -15.48 -2.80 5.05
CA ALA A 11 -14.47 -2.67 3.99
C ALA A 11 -14.10 -1.21 3.71
N GLN A 12 -15.09 -0.31 3.62
CA GLN A 12 -14.85 1.11 3.42
C GLN A 12 -14.06 1.73 4.57
N LYS A 13 -14.38 1.36 5.82
CA LYS A 13 -13.66 1.87 7.00
C LYS A 13 -12.23 1.33 7.07
N LEU A 14 -12.03 0.06 6.71
CA LEU A 14 -10.70 -0.56 6.64
C LEU A 14 -9.80 0.15 5.62
N MET A 15 -10.30 0.38 4.40
CA MET A 15 -9.53 1.10 3.36
C MET A 15 -9.13 2.51 3.81
N ARG A 16 -10.04 3.21 4.51
CA ARG A 16 -9.72 4.53 5.10
C ARG A 16 -8.65 4.44 6.19
N ALA A 17 -8.67 3.39 7.00
CA ALA A 17 -7.68 3.18 8.04
C ALA A 17 -6.30 2.82 7.46
N GLU A 18 -6.25 2.00 6.40
CA GLU A 18 -5.03 1.70 5.65
C GLU A 18 -4.43 2.98 5.05
N ALA A 19 -5.25 3.78 4.37
CA ALA A 19 -4.84 5.05 3.78
C ALA A 19 -4.31 6.04 4.83
N ALA A 20 -4.92 6.08 6.02
CA ALA A 20 -4.45 6.94 7.11
C ALA A 20 -3.06 6.51 7.63
N ILE A 21 -2.81 5.20 7.75
CA ILE A 21 -1.50 4.68 8.14
C ILE A 21 -0.45 4.97 7.08
N ASP A 22 -0.78 4.80 5.79
CA ASP A 22 0.13 5.10 4.69
C ASP A 22 0.46 6.61 4.61
N ALA A 23 -0.52 7.48 4.88
CA ALA A 23 -0.28 8.92 4.98
C ALA A 23 0.65 9.27 6.16
N ALA A 24 0.42 8.67 7.33
CA ALA A 24 1.29 8.86 8.50
C ALA A 24 2.72 8.37 8.23
N LEU A 25 2.88 7.24 7.54
CA LEU A 25 4.17 6.70 7.13
C LEU A 25 4.93 7.69 6.25
N ARG A 26 4.26 8.23 5.23
CA ARG A 26 4.84 9.21 4.30
C ARG A 26 5.33 10.46 5.04
N GLU A 27 4.43 11.12 5.77
CA GLU A 27 4.75 12.39 6.47
C GLU A 27 5.87 12.22 7.50
N THR A 28 5.86 11.11 8.25
CA THR A 28 6.91 10.84 9.25
C THR A 28 8.26 10.58 8.58
N ALA A 29 8.30 9.83 7.47
CA ALA A 29 9.52 9.58 6.73
C ALA A 29 10.09 10.86 6.09
N GLU A 30 9.21 11.71 5.52
CA GLU A 30 9.59 13.03 4.99
C GLU A 30 10.21 13.91 6.09
N LEU A 31 9.59 13.97 7.27
CA LEU A 31 10.12 14.72 8.41
C LEU A 31 11.50 14.21 8.86
N VAL A 32 11.66 12.89 9.02
CA VAL A 32 12.95 12.27 9.41
C VAL A 32 14.05 12.62 8.41
N GLY A 33 13.75 12.59 7.10
CA GLY A 33 14.72 12.96 6.05
C GLY A 33 15.01 14.46 5.96
N LEU A 34 14.03 15.30 6.31
CA LEU A 34 14.16 16.76 6.24
C LEU A 34 15.08 17.31 7.33
N LEU A 35 15.02 16.78 8.56
CA LEU A 35 15.75 17.34 9.70
C LEU A 35 17.28 17.41 9.50
N PRO A 36 17.97 16.36 9.00
CA PRO A 36 19.40 16.45 8.69
C PRO A 36 19.73 17.52 7.63
N THR A 37 18.85 17.70 6.64
CA THR A 37 19.02 18.72 5.60
C THR A 37 18.94 20.12 6.18
N LEU A 38 17.91 20.40 6.98
CA LEU A 38 17.74 21.70 7.66
C LEU A 38 18.92 22.00 8.60
N ARG A 39 19.38 20.97 9.33
CA ARG A 39 20.55 21.08 10.22
C ARG A 39 21.81 21.51 9.46
N LEU A 40 22.08 20.89 8.31
CA LEU A 40 23.22 21.24 7.45
C LEU A 40 23.08 22.66 6.88
N GLN A 41 21.90 23.02 6.38
CA GLN A 41 21.63 24.37 5.84
C GLN A 41 21.82 25.47 6.91
N ALA A 42 21.53 25.16 8.17
CA ALA A 42 21.71 26.07 9.29
C ALA A 42 23.13 26.05 9.90
N ASN A 43 24.08 25.29 9.33
CA ASN A 43 25.43 25.09 9.88
C ASN A 43 25.44 24.62 11.35
N LEU A 44 24.46 23.78 11.71
CA LEU A 44 24.31 23.26 13.06
C LEU A 44 25.06 21.93 13.26
N SER A 45 25.59 21.73 14.46
CA SER A 45 26.23 20.48 14.89
C SER A 45 25.31 19.28 14.72
N ALA A 46 25.87 18.12 14.35
CA ALA A 46 25.14 16.85 14.20
C ALA A 46 24.44 16.37 15.48
N VAL A 47 24.93 16.80 16.65
CA VAL A 47 24.34 16.42 17.96
C VAL A 47 23.04 17.16 18.25
N ILE A 48 22.81 18.31 17.60
CA ILE A 48 21.60 19.12 17.82
C ILE A 48 20.39 18.35 17.27
N GLY A 49 19.44 18.07 18.16
CA GLY A 49 18.19 17.40 17.82
C GLY A 49 18.29 15.89 17.63
N GLN A 50 19.44 15.27 17.93
CA GLN A 50 19.63 13.81 17.72
C GLN A 50 18.57 12.98 18.45
N ALA A 51 18.29 13.27 19.73
CA ALA A 51 17.27 12.54 20.48
C ALA A 51 15.87 12.62 19.83
N ALA A 52 15.51 13.78 19.25
CA ALA A 52 14.24 13.90 18.53
C ALA A 52 14.23 13.10 17.22
N VAL A 53 15.37 12.99 16.53
CA VAL A 53 15.51 12.12 15.35
C VAL A 53 15.40 10.64 15.76
N ASP A 54 15.95 10.26 16.91
CA ASP A 54 15.84 8.91 17.46
C ASP A 54 14.36 8.55 17.75
N ASP A 55 13.63 9.45 18.44
CA ASP A 55 12.20 9.28 18.74
C ASP A 55 11.35 9.17 17.45
N LEU A 56 11.68 9.95 16.41
CA LEU A 56 11.02 9.87 15.11
C LEU A 56 11.35 8.56 14.38
N GLY A 57 12.57 8.04 14.52
CA GLY A 57 12.96 6.73 14.01
C GLY A 57 12.18 5.59 14.66
N GLU A 58 12.01 5.63 15.99
CA GLU A 58 11.16 4.69 16.72
C GLU A 58 9.69 4.80 16.30
N THR A 59 9.18 6.03 16.16
CA THR A 59 7.82 6.29 15.66
C THR A 59 7.61 5.67 14.28
N LEU A 60 8.57 5.82 13.37
CA LEU A 60 8.51 5.23 12.02
C LEU A 60 8.44 3.69 12.08
N ALA A 61 9.21 3.07 12.98
CA ALA A 61 9.18 1.62 13.20
C ALA A 61 7.79 1.15 13.69
N HIS A 62 7.14 1.91 14.58
CA HIS A 62 5.78 1.63 15.03
C HIS A 62 4.76 1.73 13.90
N ILE A 63 4.84 2.75 13.05
CA ILE A 63 3.94 2.90 11.91
C ILE A 63 4.10 1.73 10.93
N LEU A 64 5.33 1.30 10.64
CA LEU A 64 5.59 0.12 9.80
C LEU A 64 5.02 -1.17 10.42
N SER A 65 5.08 -1.30 11.74
CA SER A 65 4.43 -2.40 12.46
C SER A 65 2.90 -2.35 12.33
N ALA A 66 2.29 -1.18 12.52
CA ALA A 66 0.86 -0.96 12.36
C ALA A 66 0.39 -1.28 10.93
N ARG A 67 1.15 -0.86 9.91
CA ARG A 67 0.89 -1.17 8.51
C ARG A 67 0.89 -2.69 8.25
N ARG A 68 1.87 -3.41 8.80
CA ARG A 68 1.88 -4.89 8.68
C ARG A 68 0.68 -5.52 9.40
N ALA A 69 0.29 -5.00 10.55
CA ALA A 69 -0.85 -5.51 11.30
C ALA A 69 -2.18 -5.28 10.57
N ILE A 70 -2.42 -4.10 10.00
CA ILE A 70 -3.67 -3.80 9.30
C ILE A 70 -3.81 -4.59 8.00
N VAL A 71 -2.72 -4.80 7.25
CA VAL A 71 -2.74 -5.65 6.04
C VAL A 71 -3.09 -7.11 6.40
N ARG A 72 -2.57 -7.64 7.52
CA ARG A 72 -2.99 -8.96 8.01
C ARG A 72 -4.47 -8.98 8.40
N ALA A 73 -4.95 -7.92 9.07
CA ALA A 73 -6.36 -7.81 9.42
C ALA A 73 -7.26 -7.76 8.18
N HIS A 74 -6.84 -7.08 7.11
CA HIS A 74 -7.52 -7.09 5.82
C HIS A 74 -7.69 -8.51 5.29
N GLY A 75 -6.60 -9.28 5.23
CA GLY A 75 -6.66 -10.69 4.81
C GLY A 75 -7.63 -11.52 5.64
N GLY A 76 -7.59 -11.38 6.97
CA GLY A 76 -8.52 -12.08 7.87
C GLY A 76 -9.99 -11.67 7.68
N LEU A 77 -10.25 -10.39 7.37
CA LEU A 77 -11.61 -9.91 7.11
C LEU A 77 -12.19 -10.45 5.79
N GLN A 78 -11.35 -10.86 4.83
CA GLN A 78 -11.82 -11.58 3.65
C GLN A 78 -12.41 -12.95 4.03
N THR A 79 -11.77 -13.67 4.94
CA THR A 79 -12.30 -14.94 5.49
C THR A 79 -13.61 -14.70 6.24
N VAL A 80 -13.69 -13.66 7.07
CA VAL A 80 -14.95 -13.32 7.78
C VAL A 80 -16.07 -13.01 6.80
N ARG A 81 -15.80 -12.26 5.72
CA ARG A 81 -16.77 -11.97 4.66
C ARG A 81 -17.33 -13.25 4.04
N GLU A 82 -16.49 -14.25 3.80
CA GLU A 82 -16.92 -15.54 3.27
C GLU A 82 -17.78 -16.32 4.27
N GLN A 83 -17.39 -16.34 5.54
CA GLN A 83 -18.13 -17.03 6.62
C GLN A 83 -19.54 -16.49 6.83
N ILE A 84 -19.74 -15.18 6.68
CA ILE A 84 -21.07 -14.55 6.82
C ILE A 84 -21.95 -14.69 5.56
N GLY A 85 -21.48 -15.41 4.54
CA GLY A 85 -22.20 -15.63 3.28
C GLY A 85 -22.19 -14.43 2.34
N CYS A 86 -21.28 -13.46 2.54
CA CYS A 86 -21.12 -12.30 1.68
C CYS A 86 -20.04 -12.55 0.61
N ARG A 87 -19.99 -13.77 0.05
CA ARG A 87 -19.12 -14.08 -1.09
C ARG A 87 -19.69 -13.39 -2.32
N THR A 88 -19.25 -12.17 -2.59
CA THR A 88 -19.47 -11.55 -3.90
C THR A 88 -18.71 -12.38 -4.92
N ALA A 89 -19.42 -13.06 -5.83
CA ALA A 89 -18.84 -13.41 -7.12
C ALA A 89 -18.19 -12.15 -7.67
N SER A 90 -16.96 -12.27 -8.14
CA SER A 90 -16.19 -11.18 -8.72
C SER A 90 -17.08 -10.48 -9.76
N VAL A 91 -17.64 -9.32 -9.41
CA VAL A 91 -18.12 -8.36 -10.42
C VAL A 91 -16.86 -7.67 -10.92
N GLY A 92 -16.01 -8.46 -11.59
CA GLY A 92 -15.25 -7.92 -12.70
C GLY A 92 -16.30 -7.64 -13.75
N GLU A 93 -16.30 -6.40 -14.24
CA GLU A 93 -17.03 -6.00 -15.44
C GLU A 93 -16.88 -7.11 -16.50
N MET A 94 -17.98 -7.80 -16.80
CA MET A 94 -18.02 -8.91 -17.78
C MET A 94 -17.92 -8.41 -19.22
N ASP A 95 -17.83 -7.09 -19.42
CA ASP A 95 -17.37 -6.52 -20.68
C ASP A 95 -15.84 -6.41 -20.64
N LYS A 96 -15.16 -7.55 -20.81
CA LYS A 96 -13.84 -7.51 -21.42
C LYS A 96 -14.03 -6.80 -22.76
N PRO A 97 -13.37 -5.66 -23.04
CA PRO A 97 -13.41 -5.07 -24.37
C PRO A 97 -13.07 -6.15 -25.40
N PRO A 98 -13.66 -6.13 -26.60
CA PRO A 98 -13.34 -7.10 -27.64
C PRO A 98 -11.82 -7.21 -27.73
N GLU A 99 -11.31 -8.43 -27.80
CA GLU A 99 -9.88 -8.71 -27.82
C GLU A 99 -9.24 -7.97 -28.99
N ILE A 100 -8.69 -6.79 -28.71
CA ILE A 100 -7.85 -6.07 -29.66
C ILE A 100 -6.60 -6.95 -29.78
N PRO A 101 -6.28 -7.48 -30.97
CA PRO A 101 -5.07 -8.26 -31.14
C PRO A 101 -3.91 -7.43 -30.60
N ARG A 102 -3.20 -7.97 -29.61
CA ARG A 102 -1.99 -7.32 -29.11
C ARG A 102 -1.03 -7.23 -30.29
N THR A 103 -0.87 -6.03 -30.85
CA THR A 103 0.01 -5.74 -31.99
C THR A 103 1.51 -5.92 -31.66
N GLY A 104 1.84 -6.45 -30.48
CA GLY A 104 3.20 -6.67 -29.99
C GLY A 104 3.54 -8.13 -29.71
N GLY A 105 2.97 -9.08 -30.47
CA GLY A 105 3.47 -10.46 -30.45
C GLY A 105 4.85 -10.53 -31.08
N PHE A 106 5.89 -10.85 -30.30
CA PHE A 106 7.16 -11.29 -30.88
C PHE A 106 6.92 -12.63 -31.58
N HIS A 107 6.86 -12.61 -32.91
CA HIS A 107 6.89 -13.82 -33.71
C HIS A 107 8.34 -14.27 -33.85
N ALA A 108 8.64 -15.48 -33.36
CA ALA A 108 9.90 -16.14 -33.67
C ALA A 108 9.95 -16.35 -35.20
N LEU A 109 10.89 -15.70 -35.86
CA LEU A 109 11.18 -15.95 -37.27
C LEU A 109 11.83 -17.33 -37.37
N GLU A 110 11.16 -18.24 -38.06
CA GLU A 110 11.64 -19.60 -38.28
C GLU A 110 12.81 -19.57 -39.28
N GLY A 111 14.03 -19.70 -38.75
CA GLY A 111 15.24 -20.27 -39.37
C GLY A 111 15.73 -19.72 -40.72
N GLY A 112 16.95 -19.16 -40.76
CA GLY A 112 17.51 -18.72 -42.05
C GLY A 112 19.00 -18.35 -42.17
N ARG A 113 19.90 -19.15 -41.57
CA ARG A 113 21.34 -19.33 -41.93
C ARG A 113 22.34 -18.19 -41.72
N ALA A 114 23.48 -18.62 -41.19
CA ALA A 114 24.77 -17.94 -41.21
C ALA A 114 25.24 -17.62 -42.65
N ALA A 115 25.82 -16.43 -42.80
CA ALA A 115 26.97 -16.14 -43.64
C ALA A 115 27.69 -14.92 -43.02
#